data_AF-A0A2U3BDH8-F1
#
_entry.id   AF-A0A2U3BDH8-F1
#
_cell.length_a   1.000
_cell.length_b   1.000
_cell.length_c   1.000
_cell.angle_alpha   90.00
_cell.angle_beta   90.00
_cell.angle_gamma   90.00
#
_symmetry.space_group_name_H-M   'P 1'
#
loop_
_entity.id
_entity.type
_entity.pdbx_description
1 polymer ?
#
loop_
_entity_poly.entity_id
_entity_poly.type
_entity_poly.pdbx_seq_one_letter_code
_entity_poly.pdbx_strand_id
1 'polypeptide(L)'
;MQVVFDKVLSPLIEDDQEVIQWSGVRGDESDKRAGYSRFSEDKRNEHGQLFNFLPIHQWTAADVFACYRYFGVKPNELYKQGMDRVGCMPCILVKKEELAEIAARFPDELDRVARWEKQVGMVSRWIHWMIAGHIDRRQFFEYITDNDGKRKRRPFRLGNSRRYNSGYVLNTEAYKSTCMLGPRGNIIGGSVWDAVDWSKTGRGGQVYDLVTAAIDAEACSSRYGLCE
;
A
#
# COMPACT_ATOMS: atom_id res chain seq x y z
N MET A 1 6.80 10.54 -9.30
CA MET A 1 6.67 12.00 -9.47
C MET A 1 7.99 12.69 -9.79
N GLN A 2 9.16 12.10 -9.48
CA GLN A 2 10.49 12.66 -9.81
C GLN A 2 10.60 13.02 -11.31
N VAL A 3 10.18 12.12 -12.19
CA VAL A 3 10.26 12.32 -13.65
C VAL A 3 9.56 13.59 -14.13
N VAL A 4 8.41 13.94 -13.56
CA VAL A 4 7.67 15.16 -13.94
C VAL A 4 8.40 16.40 -13.43
N PHE A 5 8.96 16.32 -12.22
CA PHE A 5 9.79 17.39 -11.69
C PHE A 5 11.03 17.59 -12.57
N ASP A 6 11.82 16.55 -12.78
CA ASP A 6 13.08 16.59 -13.50
C ASP A 6 12.92 17.03 -14.97
N LYS A 7 11.86 16.59 -15.65
CA LYS A 7 11.68 16.85 -17.09
C LYS A 7 10.87 18.09 -17.42
N VAL A 8 10.02 18.58 -16.53
CA VAL A 8 9.08 19.68 -16.83
C VAL A 8 9.26 20.83 -15.87
N LEU A 9 9.32 20.58 -14.56
CA LEU A 9 9.38 21.66 -13.58
C LEU A 9 10.79 22.26 -13.49
N SER A 10 11.84 21.42 -13.46
CA SER A 10 13.22 21.90 -13.35
C SER A 10 13.63 22.83 -14.50
N PRO A 11 13.36 22.51 -15.78
CA PRO A 11 13.72 23.41 -16.88
C PRO A 11 13.02 24.77 -16.81
N LEU A 12 11.74 24.80 -16.42
CA LEU A 12 10.97 26.04 -16.28
C LEU A 12 11.50 26.92 -15.12
N ILE A 13 11.94 26.28 -14.05
CA ILE A 13 12.58 26.96 -12.91
C ILE A 13 13.96 27.50 -13.30
N GLU A 14 14.76 26.73 -14.05
CA GLU A 14 16.06 27.16 -14.56
C GLU A 14 15.95 28.36 -15.51
N ASP A 15 14.85 28.47 -16.24
CA ASP A 15 14.49 29.63 -17.08
C ASP A 15 13.93 30.83 -16.27
N ASP A 16 14.07 30.82 -14.95
CA ASP A 16 13.63 31.87 -14.01
C ASP A 16 12.12 32.14 -14.03
N GLN A 17 11.32 31.14 -14.39
CA GLN A 17 9.85 31.25 -14.41
C GLN A 17 9.23 30.83 -13.08
N GLU A 18 8.19 31.57 -12.66
CA GLU A 18 7.34 31.16 -11.54
C GLU A 18 6.39 30.04 -11.97
N VAL A 19 6.46 28.89 -11.31
CA VAL A 19 5.65 27.72 -11.64
C VAL A 19 4.63 27.44 -10.55
N ILE A 20 3.36 27.44 -10.93
CA ILE A 20 2.25 27.06 -10.04
C ILE A 20 1.76 25.67 -10.44
N GLN A 21 2.04 24.67 -9.59
CA GLN A 21 1.54 23.31 -9.73
C GLN A 21 0.10 23.23 -9.19
N TRP A 22 -0.85 22.91 -10.06
CA TRP A 22 -2.24 22.67 -9.67
C TRP A 22 -2.43 21.19 -9.34
N SER A 23 -2.93 20.89 -8.14
CA SER A 23 -3.10 19.52 -7.68
C SER A 23 -4.48 19.28 -7.06
N GLY A 24 -5.10 18.16 -7.40
CA GLY A 24 -6.45 17.78 -6.96
C GLY A 24 -6.52 17.15 -5.57
N VAL A 25 -5.61 17.48 -4.66
CA VAL A 25 -5.60 16.90 -3.30
C VAL A 25 -6.70 17.52 -2.45
N ARG A 26 -7.56 16.67 -1.87
CA ARG A 26 -8.63 17.08 -0.95
C ARG A 26 -8.25 16.81 0.50
N GLY A 27 -8.69 17.68 1.40
CA GLY A 27 -8.52 17.50 2.84
C GLY A 27 -9.26 16.26 3.36
N ASP A 28 -10.43 15.95 2.79
CA ASP A 28 -11.30 14.81 3.12
C ASP A 28 -10.65 13.42 2.89
N GLU A 29 -9.51 13.35 2.18
CA GLU A 29 -8.87 12.07 1.86
C GLU A 29 -8.06 11.45 3.02
N SER A 30 -7.55 12.28 3.94
CA SER A 30 -6.81 11.82 5.13
C SER A 30 -6.53 12.98 6.10
N ASP A 31 -6.36 12.67 7.39
CA ASP A 31 -6.05 13.65 8.43
C ASP A 31 -4.78 14.47 8.14
N LYS A 32 -3.73 13.82 7.60
CA LYS A 32 -2.50 14.51 7.20
C LYS A 32 -2.73 15.52 6.09
N ARG A 33 -3.63 15.22 5.15
CA ARG A 33 -3.98 16.11 4.03
C ARG A 33 -4.86 17.25 4.51
N ALA A 34 -5.74 17.04 5.48
CA ALA A 34 -6.59 18.10 6.04
C ALA A 34 -5.80 19.29 6.62
N GLY A 35 -4.54 19.07 7.02
CA GLY A 35 -3.65 20.13 7.49
C GLY A 35 -2.93 20.91 6.40
N TYR A 36 -3.14 20.64 5.12
CA TYR A 36 -2.45 21.33 4.03
C TYR A 36 -3.04 22.70 3.76
N SER A 37 -2.17 23.69 3.56
CA SER A 37 -2.58 25.00 3.09
C SER A 37 -3.03 24.93 1.62
N ARG A 38 -4.06 25.70 1.28
CA ARG A 38 -4.58 25.76 -0.10
C ARG A 38 -3.52 26.25 -1.10
N PHE A 39 -2.65 27.13 -0.66
CA PHE A 39 -1.51 27.63 -1.40
C PHE A 39 -0.29 27.49 -0.51
N SER A 40 0.73 26.80 -0.99
CA SER A 40 1.97 26.55 -0.25
C SER A 40 3.15 26.53 -1.20
N GLU A 41 4.26 27.11 -0.78
CA GLU A 41 5.55 26.96 -1.45
C GLU A 41 6.05 25.52 -1.33
N ASP A 42 6.54 24.96 -2.43
CA ASP A 42 7.08 23.61 -2.47
C ASP A 42 8.59 23.64 -2.24
N LYS A 43 9.00 23.04 -1.12
CA LYS A 43 10.40 22.99 -0.67
C LYS A 43 11.32 22.12 -1.53
N ARG A 44 10.81 21.52 -2.61
CA ARG A 44 11.64 20.82 -3.60
C ARG A 44 12.54 21.79 -4.38
N ASN A 45 12.19 23.08 -4.43
CA ASN A 45 13.05 24.13 -4.95
C ASN A 45 13.55 25.01 -3.80
N GLU A 46 14.85 25.27 -3.76
CA GLU A 46 15.47 26.18 -2.78
C GLU A 46 15.31 27.66 -3.16
N HIS A 47 15.01 27.94 -4.44
CA HIS A 47 14.87 29.30 -4.99
C HIS A 47 13.47 29.91 -4.82
N GLY A 48 12.51 29.17 -4.25
CA GLY A 48 11.17 29.65 -3.92
C GLY A 48 10.24 30.00 -5.08
N GLN A 49 10.55 29.50 -6.29
CA GLN A 49 9.76 29.77 -7.51
C GLN A 49 8.68 28.71 -7.78
N LEU A 50 8.56 27.70 -6.92
CA LEU A 50 7.61 26.60 -7.09
C LEU A 50 6.50 26.66 -6.04
N PHE A 51 5.27 26.81 -6.51
CA PHE A 51 4.09 26.86 -5.65
C PHE A 51 3.17 25.69 -5.94
N ASN A 52 2.56 25.14 -4.90
CA ASN A 52 1.50 24.14 -5.00
C ASN A 52 0.15 24.79 -4.65
N PHE A 53 -0.80 24.66 -5.55
CA PHE A 53 -2.16 25.18 -5.41
C PHE A 53 -3.19 24.04 -5.42
N LEU A 54 -4.02 24.02 -4.38
CA LEU A 54 -5.04 22.99 -4.13
C LEU A 54 -6.45 23.60 -4.31
N PRO A 55 -6.97 23.71 -5.54
CA PRO A 55 -8.23 24.42 -5.81
C PRO A 55 -9.43 23.81 -5.06
N ILE A 56 -9.46 22.49 -4.94
CA ILE A 56 -10.56 21.70 -4.36
C ILE A 56 -10.26 21.19 -2.94
N HIS A 57 -9.33 21.85 -2.22
CA HIS A 57 -8.87 21.35 -0.93
C HIS A 57 -10.00 21.13 0.10
N GLN A 58 -10.94 22.07 0.14
CA GLN A 58 -12.07 22.07 1.07
C GLN A 58 -13.27 21.23 0.58
N TRP A 59 -13.20 20.67 -0.62
CA TRP A 59 -14.31 19.90 -1.18
C TRP A 59 -14.32 18.48 -0.64
N THR A 60 -15.52 17.98 -0.37
CA THR A 60 -15.74 16.57 -0.04
C THR A 60 -15.78 15.72 -1.30
N ALA A 61 -15.73 14.39 -1.14
CA ALA A 61 -15.96 13.52 -2.29
C ALA A 61 -17.36 13.66 -2.90
N ALA A 62 -18.38 13.93 -2.10
CA ALA A 62 -19.74 14.14 -2.59
C ALA A 62 -19.83 15.40 -3.48
N ASP A 63 -19.14 16.48 -3.10
CA ASP A 63 -19.10 17.73 -3.88
C ASP A 63 -18.46 17.51 -5.25
N VAL A 64 -17.36 16.75 -5.29
CA VAL A 64 -16.73 16.39 -6.56
C VAL A 64 -17.70 15.60 -7.44
N PHE A 65 -18.37 14.56 -6.91
CA PHE A 65 -19.34 13.81 -7.70
C PHE A 65 -20.57 14.65 -8.10
N ALA A 66 -20.97 15.63 -7.30
CA ALA A 66 -22.00 16.59 -7.67
C ALA A 66 -21.56 17.46 -8.86
N CYS A 67 -20.30 17.91 -8.89
CA CYS A 67 -19.75 18.60 -10.05
C CYS A 67 -19.70 17.69 -11.29
N TYR A 68 -19.31 16.42 -11.16
CA TYR A 68 -19.37 15.46 -12.27
C TYR A 68 -20.80 15.37 -12.84
N ARG A 69 -21.81 15.27 -11.97
CA ARG A 69 -23.23 15.27 -12.39
C ARG A 69 -23.64 16.57 -13.07
N TYR A 70 -23.22 17.72 -12.54
CA TYR A 70 -23.54 19.04 -13.12
C TYR A 70 -22.95 19.22 -14.51
N PHE A 71 -21.70 18.81 -14.72
CA PHE A 71 -21.02 18.91 -16.01
C PHE A 71 -21.30 17.73 -16.96
N GLY A 72 -22.09 16.74 -16.54
CA GLY A 72 -22.38 15.54 -17.33
C GLY A 72 -21.16 14.62 -17.55
N VAL A 73 -20.13 14.73 -16.71
CA VAL A 73 -18.94 13.88 -16.77
C VAL A 73 -19.23 12.57 -16.05
N LYS A 74 -19.02 11.44 -16.73
CA LYS A 74 -19.19 10.12 -16.13
C LYS A 74 -17.97 9.78 -15.25
N PRO A 75 -18.16 9.41 -13.97
CA PRO A 75 -17.07 8.92 -13.14
C PRO A 75 -16.61 7.54 -13.61
N ASN A 76 -15.43 7.10 -13.15
CA ASN A 76 -14.95 5.74 -13.43
C ASN A 76 -15.96 4.70 -12.90
N GLU A 77 -16.28 3.70 -13.73
CA GLU A 77 -17.26 2.65 -13.42
C GLU A 77 -16.91 1.86 -12.17
N LEU A 78 -15.62 1.71 -11.85
CA LEU A 78 -15.17 1.02 -10.64
C LEU A 78 -15.67 1.68 -9.35
N TYR A 79 -15.94 3.00 -9.36
CA TYR A 79 -16.57 3.67 -8.22
C TYR A 79 -18.05 3.29 -8.02
N LYS A 80 -18.75 2.92 -9.10
CA LYS A 80 -20.12 2.39 -9.02
C LYS A 80 -20.13 0.98 -8.43
N GLN A 81 -19.04 0.26 -8.64
CA GLN A 81 -18.88 -1.13 -8.21
C GLN A 81 -18.50 -1.31 -6.74
N GLY A 82 -18.31 -0.23 -5.97
CA GLY A 82 -17.92 -0.30 -4.54
C GLY A 82 -16.44 -0.09 -4.28
N MET A 83 -15.63 0.21 -5.31
CA MET A 83 -14.21 0.46 -5.13
C MET A 83 -13.95 1.91 -4.70
N ASP A 84 -13.20 2.08 -3.61
CA ASP A 84 -12.91 3.39 -3.04
C ASP A 84 -11.66 4.01 -3.67
N ARG A 85 -10.66 3.19 -4.01
CA ARG A 85 -9.36 3.65 -4.51
C ARG A 85 -9.04 3.03 -5.85
N VAL A 86 -9.40 3.75 -6.91
CA VAL A 86 -9.16 3.32 -8.28
C VAL A 86 -7.76 3.77 -8.73
N GLY A 87 -6.82 2.84 -8.73
CA GLY A 87 -5.44 3.07 -9.19
C GLY A 87 -4.72 1.75 -9.41
N CYS A 88 -4.12 1.22 -8.35
CA CYS A 88 -3.64 -0.17 -8.35
C CYS A 88 -4.84 -1.11 -8.09
N MET A 89 -4.88 -2.25 -8.77
CA MET A 89 -5.94 -3.26 -8.63
C MET A 89 -5.35 -4.60 -8.14
N PRO A 90 -5.80 -5.16 -7.01
CA PRO A 90 -6.32 -4.45 -5.84
C PRO A 90 -5.36 -3.37 -5.31
N CYS A 91 -5.91 -2.36 -4.62
CA CYS A 91 -5.11 -1.32 -3.98
C CYS A 91 -4.32 -1.89 -2.78
N ILE A 92 -3.09 -1.44 -2.53
CA ILE A 92 -2.35 -1.85 -1.31
C ILE A 92 -3.07 -1.40 -0.01
N LEU A 93 -3.80 -0.30 -0.10
CA LEU A 93 -4.64 0.26 0.97
C LEU A 93 -6.12 -0.16 0.84
N VAL A 94 -6.39 -1.26 0.12
CA VAL A 94 -7.75 -1.81 -0.05
C VAL A 94 -8.38 -2.10 1.32
N LYS A 95 -9.68 -1.82 1.41
CA LYS A 95 -10.49 -2.20 2.58
C LYS A 95 -10.79 -3.69 2.57
N LYS A 96 -11.30 -4.17 3.70
CA LYS A 96 -11.63 -5.59 3.86
C LYS A 96 -12.75 -6.01 2.91
N GLU A 97 -13.88 -5.30 2.94
CA GLU A 97 -15.06 -5.55 2.11
C GLU A 97 -14.72 -5.44 0.61
N GLU A 98 -14.03 -4.36 0.22
CA GLU A 98 -13.58 -4.12 -1.16
C GLU A 98 -12.70 -5.26 -1.69
N LEU A 99 -11.80 -5.83 -0.88
CA LEU A 99 -10.97 -6.96 -1.31
C LEU A 99 -11.79 -8.23 -1.56
N ALA A 100 -12.83 -8.47 -0.75
CA ALA A 100 -13.73 -9.61 -0.95
C ALA A 100 -14.57 -9.45 -2.24
N GLU A 101 -15.05 -8.23 -2.54
CA GLU A 101 -15.75 -7.92 -3.78
C GLU A 101 -14.85 -8.06 -5.01
N ILE A 102 -13.61 -7.58 -4.92
CA ILE A 102 -12.60 -7.74 -5.98
C ILE A 102 -12.33 -9.22 -6.24
N ALA A 103 -12.23 -10.03 -5.19
CA ALA A 103 -12.00 -11.47 -5.33
C ALA A 103 -13.16 -12.20 -6.01
N ALA A 104 -14.40 -11.74 -5.80
CA ALA A 104 -15.58 -12.32 -6.42
C ALA A 104 -15.73 -11.90 -7.90
N ARG A 105 -15.42 -10.64 -8.24
CA ARG A 105 -15.66 -10.08 -9.58
C ARG A 105 -14.46 -10.17 -10.52
N PHE A 106 -13.24 -10.06 -9.99
CA PHE A 106 -12.01 -9.94 -10.77
C PHE A 106 -10.93 -10.93 -10.29
N PRO A 107 -11.15 -12.25 -10.44
CA PRO A 107 -10.15 -13.25 -10.05
C PRO A 107 -8.83 -13.11 -10.83
N ASP A 108 -8.90 -12.71 -12.11
CA ASP A 108 -7.71 -12.54 -12.96
C ASP A 108 -6.71 -11.51 -12.42
N GLU A 109 -7.21 -10.46 -11.75
CA GLU A 109 -6.36 -9.44 -11.14
C GLU A 109 -5.62 -9.98 -9.91
N LEU A 110 -6.25 -10.89 -9.16
CA LEU A 110 -5.59 -11.59 -8.06
C LEU A 110 -4.52 -12.54 -8.58
N ASP A 111 -4.77 -13.26 -9.67
CA ASP A 111 -3.77 -14.11 -10.33
C ASP A 111 -2.57 -13.29 -10.81
N ARG A 112 -2.83 -12.11 -11.38
CA ARG A 112 -1.79 -11.18 -11.79
C ARG A 112 -0.93 -10.77 -10.58
N VAL A 113 -1.55 -10.40 -9.46
CA VAL A 113 -0.82 -10.05 -8.24
C VAL A 113 -0.05 -11.25 -7.69
N ALA A 114 -0.65 -12.43 -7.61
CA ALA A 114 0.02 -13.65 -7.15
C ALA A 114 1.28 -13.96 -7.99
N ARG A 115 1.21 -13.77 -9.31
CA ARG A 115 2.35 -13.93 -10.21
C ARG A 115 3.47 -12.93 -9.89
N TRP A 116 3.12 -11.66 -9.70
CA TRP A 116 4.07 -10.62 -9.31
C TRP A 116 4.69 -10.90 -7.95
N GLU A 117 3.89 -11.35 -6.98
CA GLU A 117 4.39 -11.69 -5.65
C GLU A 117 5.46 -12.78 -5.72
N LYS A 118 5.27 -13.80 -6.57
CA LYS A 118 6.25 -14.87 -6.81
C LYS A 118 7.51 -14.33 -7.48
N GLN A 119 7.37 -13.54 -8.55
CA GLN A 119 8.52 -12.98 -9.27
C GLN A 119 9.36 -12.07 -8.38
N VAL A 120 8.72 -11.15 -7.66
CA VAL A 120 9.39 -10.23 -6.74
C VAL A 120 10.01 -10.99 -5.56
N GLY A 121 9.35 -12.04 -5.08
CA GLY A 121 9.88 -12.92 -4.03
C GLY A 121 11.18 -13.63 -4.42
N MET A 122 11.29 -14.05 -5.69
CA MET A 122 12.50 -14.72 -6.19
C MET A 122 13.70 -13.79 -6.33
N VAL A 123 13.48 -12.50 -6.60
CA VAL A 123 14.56 -11.54 -6.91
C VAL A 123 14.94 -10.62 -5.74
N SER A 124 14.04 -10.42 -4.78
CA SER A 124 14.25 -9.44 -3.71
C SER A 124 15.09 -10.01 -2.56
N ARG A 125 16.33 -9.52 -2.44
CA ARG A 125 17.20 -9.77 -1.27
C ARG A 125 16.59 -9.26 0.04
N TRP A 126 15.81 -8.18 -0.02
CA TRP A 126 15.22 -7.55 1.15
C TRP A 126 14.07 -8.37 1.74
N ILE A 127 13.26 -8.98 0.86
CA ILE A 127 12.22 -9.94 1.23
C ILE A 127 12.86 -11.13 1.97
N HIS A 128 13.92 -11.71 1.40
CA HIS A 128 14.67 -12.79 2.05
C HIS A 128 15.16 -12.41 3.47
N TRP A 129 15.61 -11.17 3.66
CA TRP A 129 16.12 -10.67 4.94
C TRP A 129 15.02 -10.38 5.98
N MET A 130 13.93 -9.70 5.60
CA MET A 130 12.82 -9.37 6.50
C MET A 130 12.06 -10.62 6.97
N ILE A 131 11.99 -11.65 6.13
CA ILE A 131 11.31 -12.92 6.42
C ILE A 131 12.12 -13.75 7.41
N ALA A 132 13.40 -13.98 7.12
CA ALA A 132 14.27 -14.73 8.03
C ALA A 132 14.29 -14.07 9.42
N GLY A 133 14.37 -12.74 9.43
CA GLY A 133 14.42 -11.94 10.64
C GLY A 133 13.22 -11.99 11.57
N HIS A 134 12.02 -12.27 11.04
CA HIS A 134 10.82 -12.41 11.86
C HIS A 134 10.75 -13.77 12.57
N ILE A 135 11.35 -14.81 11.98
CA ILE A 135 11.40 -16.17 12.55
C ILE A 135 12.39 -16.21 13.71
N ASP A 136 13.59 -15.64 13.53
CA ASP A 136 14.55 -15.51 14.62
C ASP A 136 15.46 -14.29 14.46
N ARG A 137 15.21 -13.24 15.25
CA ARG A 137 16.07 -12.04 15.27
C ARG A 137 17.49 -12.31 15.78
N ARG A 138 17.73 -13.45 16.45
CA ARG A 138 19.05 -13.81 16.98
C ARG A 138 20.07 -14.02 15.87
N GLN A 139 19.65 -14.36 14.66
CA GLN A 139 20.56 -14.56 13.52
C GLN A 139 21.25 -13.27 13.03
N PHE A 140 20.72 -12.09 13.39
CA PHE A 140 21.34 -10.79 13.06
C PHE A 140 22.34 -10.31 14.09
N PHE A 141 22.47 -11.06 15.18
CA PHE A 141 23.31 -10.70 16.29
C PHE A 141 24.35 -11.79 16.52
N GLU A 142 25.61 -11.37 16.52
CA GLU A 142 26.68 -12.23 16.99
C GLU A 142 26.85 -12.05 18.51
N TYR A 143 27.01 -13.17 19.21
CA TYR A 143 27.35 -13.18 20.62
C TYR A 143 28.85 -13.42 20.75
N ILE A 144 29.58 -12.40 21.16
CA ILE A 144 31.01 -12.48 21.41
C ILE A 144 31.21 -12.50 22.92
N THR A 145 32.16 -13.31 23.39
CA THR A 145 32.57 -13.31 24.80
C THR A 145 33.72 -12.32 24.93
N ASP A 146 33.57 -11.31 25.79
CA ASP A 146 34.68 -10.43 26.14
C ASP A 146 35.77 -11.20 26.91
N ASN A 147 36.97 -10.61 27.00
CA ASN A 147 38.10 -11.15 27.76
C ASN A 147 37.76 -11.41 29.25
N ASP A 148 36.74 -10.72 29.79
CA ASP A 148 36.20 -10.93 31.15
C ASP A 148 35.13 -12.03 31.24
N GLY A 149 34.93 -12.83 30.20
CA GLY A 149 33.95 -13.93 30.17
C GLY A 149 32.49 -13.51 29.99
N LYS A 150 32.20 -12.21 29.82
CA LYS A 150 30.84 -11.69 29.64
C LYS A 150 30.40 -11.75 28.18
N ARG A 151 29.20 -12.28 27.92
CA ARG A 151 28.60 -12.31 26.57
C ARG A 151 28.07 -10.93 26.18
N LYS A 152 28.58 -10.38 25.08
CA LYS A 152 28.09 -9.14 24.45
C LYS A 152 27.47 -9.43 23.08
N ARG A 153 26.40 -8.69 22.76
CA ARG A 153 25.67 -8.79 21.49
C ARG A 153 26.14 -7.70 20.54
N ARG A 154 26.55 -8.04 19.32
CA ARG A 154 26.90 -7.06 18.27
C ARG A 154 26.07 -7.28 16.99
N PRO A 155 25.65 -6.19 16.31
CA PRO A 155 24.96 -6.31 15.03
C PRO A 155 25.93 -6.86 13.98
N PHE A 156 25.48 -7.87 13.23
CA PHE A 156 26.28 -8.55 12.22
C PHE A 156 26.61 -7.62 11.04
N ARG A 157 27.89 -7.57 10.61
CA ARG A 157 28.30 -6.93 9.34
C ARG A 157 28.23 -7.98 8.22
N LEU A 158 27.48 -7.68 7.16
CA LEU A 158 27.38 -8.56 6.00
C LEU A 158 28.70 -8.61 5.22
N GLY A 159 29.20 -9.83 5.04
CA GLY A 159 30.39 -10.17 4.27
C GLY A 159 30.93 -11.53 4.70
N ASN A 160 30.55 -12.59 3.98
CA ASN A 160 31.11 -13.95 3.96
C ASN A 160 31.57 -14.57 5.31
N SER A 161 30.78 -15.50 5.88
CA SER A 161 31.32 -16.76 6.47
C SER A 161 30.36 -17.60 7.32
N ARG A 162 29.11 -17.18 7.61
CA ARG A 162 28.18 -18.08 8.33
C ARG A 162 27.13 -18.64 7.39
N ARG A 163 27.30 -19.90 6.99
CA ARG A 163 26.20 -20.73 6.49
C ARG A 163 25.17 -20.82 7.62
N TYR A 164 23.88 -20.68 7.31
CA TYR A 164 22.79 -21.02 8.24
C TYR A 164 23.14 -22.34 8.94
N ASN A 165 22.97 -22.42 10.26
CA ASN A 165 23.36 -23.59 11.04
C ASN A 165 22.87 -24.86 10.33
N SER A 166 23.78 -25.78 10.01
CA SER A 166 23.55 -27.01 9.22
C SER A 166 22.45 -27.95 9.77
N GLY A 167 21.89 -27.68 10.95
CA GLY A 167 20.79 -28.43 11.54
C GLY A 167 19.44 -27.69 11.54
N TYR A 168 19.36 -26.49 10.95
CA TYR A 168 18.11 -25.74 10.89
C TYR A 168 17.39 -26.02 9.58
N VAL A 169 16.41 -26.91 9.61
CA VAL A 169 15.47 -27.07 8.51
C VAL A 169 14.58 -25.83 8.54
N LEU A 170 14.85 -24.88 7.63
CA LEU A 170 13.92 -23.79 7.39
C LEU A 170 12.61 -24.46 6.96
N ASN A 171 11.54 -24.28 7.73
CA ASN A 171 10.26 -24.87 7.36
C ASN A 171 9.73 -24.08 6.15
N THR A 172 10.11 -24.52 4.95
CA THR A 172 9.80 -23.85 3.67
C THR A 172 8.30 -23.81 3.39
N GLU A 173 7.51 -24.56 4.15
CA GLU A 173 6.04 -24.56 4.13
C GLU A 173 5.42 -23.35 4.85
N ALA A 174 6.18 -22.63 5.68
CA ALA A 174 5.68 -21.45 6.41
C ALA A 174 5.51 -20.21 5.51
N TYR A 175 5.96 -20.26 4.25
CA TYR A 175 6.01 -19.11 3.38
C TYR A 175 5.34 -19.40 2.04
N LYS A 176 4.14 -18.84 1.85
CA LYS A 176 3.43 -18.95 0.59
C LYS A 176 3.85 -17.85 -0.40
N SER A 177 4.12 -16.62 0.07
CA SER A 177 4.35 -15.48 -0.84
C SER A 177 4.82 -14.17 -0.17
N THR A 178 5.06 -13.12 -0.98
CA THR A 178 5.58 -11.81 -0.54
C THR A 178 4.57 -10.87 0.11
N CYS A 179 3.30 -11.23 0.15
CA CYS A 179 2.19 -10.46 0.73
C CYS A 179 2.27 -8.96 0.37
N MET A 180 2.11 -8.62 -0.90
CA MET A 180 2.17 -7.23 -1.38
C MET A 180 1.09 -6.34 -0.74
N LEU A 181 0.02 -6.94 -0.20
CA LEU A 181 -1.06 -6.27 0.54
C LEU A 181 -0.73 -6.01 2.03
N GLY A 182 0.50 -6.31 2.46
CA GLY A 182 0.99 -6.15 3.83
C GLY A 182 0.50 -7.26 4.78
N PRO A 183 1.02 -7.33 6.02
CA PRO A 183 0.61 -8.36 6.99
C PRO A 183 -0.84 -8.12 7.45
N ARG A 184 -1.81 -8.65 6.70
CA ARG A 184 -3.23 -8.65 7.05
C ARG A 184 -3.53 -9.89 7.91
N GLY A 185 -4.41 -9.76 8.90
CA GLY A 185 -4.80 -10.90 9.74
C GLY A 185 -3.67 -11.51 10.58
N ASN A 186 -2.59 -10.75 10.84
CA ASN A 186 -1.41 -11.24 11.56
C ASN A 186 -0.63 -12.35 10.81
N ILE A 187 -0.87 -12.52 9.51
CA ILE A 187 -0.15 -13.48 8.66
C ILE A 187 1.10 -12.78 8.10
N ILE A 188 2.28 -13.28 8.48
CA ILE A 188 3.57 -12.79 7.97
C ILE A 188 3.98 -13.68 6.80
N GLY A 189 4.20 -13.11 5.61
CA GLY A 189 4.58 -13.89 4.42
C GLY A 189 3.44 -14.67 3.77
N GLY A 190 2.21 -14.19 3.93
CA GLY A 190 1.04 -14.70 3.23
C GLY A 190 1.05 -14.35 1.74
N SER A 191 0.19 -15.00 0.98
CA SER A 191 -0.15 -14.68 -0.39
C SER A 191 -1.32 -13.72 -0.47
N VAL A 192 -1.53 -13.16 -1.66
CA VAL A 192 -2.77 -12.46 -1.99
C VAL A 192 -4.02 -13.28 -1.63
N TRP A 193 -3.96 -14.61 -1.75
CA TRP A 193 -5.05 -15.51 -1.38
C TRP A 193 -5.32 -15.54 0.12
N ASP A 194 -4.26 -15.54 0.94
CA ASP A 194 -4.43 -15.48 2.39
C ASP A 194 -5.05 -14.12 2.82
N ALA A 195 -4.77 -13.05 2.07
CA ALA A 195 -5.42 -11.75 2.27
C ALA A 195 -6.91 -11.77 1.86
N VAL A 196 -7.26 -12.51 0.81
CA VAL A 196 -8.65 -12.72 0.37
C VAL A 196 -9.41 -13.58 1.38
N ASP A 197 -8.82 -14.63 1.90
CA ASP A 197 -9.44 -15.44 2.96
C ASP A 197 -9.66 -14.61 4.22
N TRP A 198 -8.64 -13.81 4.59
CA TRP A 198 -8.81 -12.82 5.66
C TRP A 198 -9.94 -11.84 5.38
N SER A 199 -10.15 -11.38 4.13
CA SER A 199 -11.25 -10.45 3.83
C SER A 199 -12.63 -11.03 4.10
N LYS A 200 -12.80 -12.35 4.04
CA LYS A 200 -14.08 -13.04 4.29
C LYS A 200 -14.36 -13.28 5.78
N THR A 201 -13.44 -12.90 6.67
CA THR A 201 -13.61 -13.08 8.11
C THR A 201 -14.33 -11.90 8.78
N GLY A 202 -14.77 -12.05 10.02
CA GLY A 202 -15.33 -10.99 10.86
C GLY A 202 -14.26 -10.16 11.59
N ARG A 203 -14.67 -9.41 12.62
CA ARG A 203 -13.74 -8.63 13.47
C ARG A 203 -12.74 -9.56 14.14
N GLY A 204 -11.44 -9.32 13.92
CA GLY A 204 -10.36 -10.11 14.51
C GLY A 204 -9.75 -11.19 13.61
N GLY A 205 -10.30 -11.45 12.41
CA GLY A 205 -9.61 -12.28 11.42
C GLY A 205 -9.73 -13.79 11.60
N GLN A 206 -10.46 -14.27 12.61
CA GLN A 206 -10.46 -15.70 13.01
C GLN A 206 -11.74 -16.46 12.63
N VAL A 207 -12.88 -15.79 12.50
CA VAL A 207 -14.18 -16.42 12.23
C VAL A 207 -14.71 -15.88 10.90
N TYR A 208 -15.22 -16.74 10.02
CA TYR A 208 -15.87 -16.30 8.78
C TYR A 208 -17.11 -15.47 9.08
N ASP A 209 -17.26 -14.35 8.38
CA ASP A 209 -18.44 -13.50 8.53
C ASP A 209 -19.60 -14.04 7.69
N LEU A 210 -20.31 -15.01 8.27
CA LEU A 210 -21.46 -15.65 7.63
C LEU A 210 -22.64 -14.69 7.47
N VAL A 211 -22.70 -13.60 8.24
CA VAL A 211 -23.77 -12.60 8.13
C VAL A 211 -23.54 -11.76 6.90
N THR A 212 -22.35 -11.20 6.72
CA THR A 212 -22.00 -10.45 5.51
C THR A 212 -22.06 -11.33 4.26
N ALA A 213 -21.73 -12.62 4.36
CA ALA A 213 -21.87 -13.57 3.26
C ALA A 213 -23.33 -13.93 2.92
N ALA A 214 -24.26 -13.77 3.87
CA ALA A 214 -25.69 -14.07 3.69
C ALA A 214 -26.53 -12.85 3.30
N ILE A 215 -26.00 -11.63 3.46
CA ILE A 215 -26.63 -10.41 2.95
C ILE A 215 -26.36 -10.35 1.45
N ASP A 216 -27.41 -10.54 0.65
CA ASP A 216 -27.33 -10.39 -0.80
C ASP A 216 -26.78 -9.00 -1.17
N ALA A 217 -25.76 -8.98 -2.02
CA ALA A 217 -25.07 -7.77 -2.51
C ALA A 217 -25.93 -6.91 -3.47
N GLU A 218 -27.26 -6.97 -3.34
CA GLU A 218 -28.22 -6.14 -4.08
C GLU A 218 -28.31 -4.71 -3.50
N ALA A 219 -27.79 -4.48 -2.30
CA ALA A 219 -27.63 -3.13 -1.76
C ALA A 219 -26.47 -2.40 -2.46
N CYS A 220 -26.66 -1.10 -2.75
CA CYS A 220 -25.65 -0.27 -3.40
C CYS A 220 -24.30 -0.35 -2.68
N SER A 221 -23.31 -1.02 -3.30
CA SER A 221 -21.97 -1.17 -2.73
C SER A 221 -21.10 0.08 -2.87
N SER A 222 -21.52 1.06 -3.69
CA SER A 222 -20.79 2.32 -3.84
C SER A 222 -20.86 3.16 -2.57
N ARG A 223 -19.70 3.38 -1.93
CA ARG A 223 -19.54 4.33 -0.79
C ARG A 223 -20.09 5.72 -1.07
N TYR A 224 -20.08 6.13 -2.34
CA TYR A 224 -20.48 7.47 -2.76
C TYR A 224 -21.93 7.53 -3.26
N GLY A 225 -22.70 6.44 -3.13
CA GLY A 225 -24.09 6.38 -3.59
C GLY A 225 -24.21 6.55 -5.10
N LEU A 226 -23.25 6.02 -5.86
CA LEU A 226 -23.21 6.14 -7.33
C LEU A 226 -23.93 4.98 -8.05
N CYS A 227 -24.63 4.13 -7.31
CA CYS A 227 -25.45 3.08 -7.91
C CYS A 227 -26.70 3.71 -8.54
N GLU A 228 -27.08 3.18 -9.70
CA GLU A 228 -28.30 3.57 -10.43
C GLU A 228 -29.53 2.84 -9.87
#